data_AF-A0ABD3Z1I8-F1
#
_entry.id   AF-A0ABD3Z1I8-F1
#
_cell.length_a   1.000
_cell.length_b   1.000
_cell.length_c   1.000
_cell.angle_alpha   90.00
_cell.angle_beta   90.00
_cell.angle_gamma   90.00
#
_symmetry.space_group_name_H-M   'P 1'
#
loop_
_entity.id
_entity.type
_entity.pdbx_description
1 polymer ?
#
loop_
_entity_poly.entity_id
_entity_poly.type
_entity_poly.pdbx_seq_one_letter_code
_entity_poly.pdbx_strand_id
1 'polypeptide(L)' 'MPGATAADEADKTLAFLEAIINADDAATVGDIRPFIDDLDAVRFNRNKINRQLSKLDLDSPGLELEVIWPGRRR' A
#
# COMPACT_ATOMS: atom_id res chain seq x y z
N MET A 1 4.82 -0.39 0.72
CA MET A 1 5.64 0.64 1.39
C MET A 1 7.07 0.48 0.88
N PRO A 2 7.77 1.54 0.47
CA PRO A 2 9.20 1.43 0.14
C PRO A 2 9.96 0.88 1.36
N GLY A 3 10.61 -0.28 1.22
CA GLY A 3 11.33 -0.93 2.31
C GLY A 3 10.51 -1.90 3.18
N ALA A 4 9.25 -2.19 2.85
CA ALA A 4 8.51 -3.27 3.51
C ALA A 4 9.17 -4.63 3.24
N THR A 5 9.35 -5.41 4.30
CA THR A 5 9.97 -6.74 4.28
C THR A 5 8.93 -7.85 4.27
N ALA A 6 9.35 -9.08 4.02
CA ALA A 6 8.50 -10.26 4.15
C ALA A 6 7.98 -10.45 5.59
N ALA A 7 8.73 -9.99 6.60
CA ALA A 7 8.29 -10.01 7.99
C ALA A 7 7.13 -9.03 8.22
N ASP A 8 7.21 -7.81 7.67
CA ASP A 8 6.12 -6.83 7.76
C ASP A 8 4.83 -7.34 7.10
N GLU A 9 4.95 -8.02 5.95
CA GLU A 9 3.79 -8.66 5.30
C GLU A 9 3.22 -9.81 6.15
N ALA A 10 4.07 -10.63 6.77
CA ALA A 10 3.63 -11.70 7.66
C ALA A 10 2.91 -11.15 8.91
N ASP A 11 3.46 -10.10 9.53
CA ASP A 11 2.87 -9.47 10.71
C ASP A 11 1.51 -8.85 10.42
N LYS A 12 1.36 -8.13 9.29
CA LYS A 12 0.07 -7.57 8.89
C LYS A 12 -0.93 -8.64 8.44
N THR A 13 -0.45 -9.74 7.86
CA THR A 13 -1.31 -10.88 7.52
C THR A 13 -1.85 -11.53 8.80
N LEU A 14 -1.00 -11.71 9.81
CA LEU A 14 -1.41 -12.27 11.09
C LEU A 14 -2.44 -11.36 11.79
N ALA A 15 -2.16 -10.05 11.86
CA ALA A 15 -3.08 -9.08 12.46
C ALA A 15 -4.46 -9.07 11.76
N PHE A 16 -4.49 -9.20 10.43
CA PHE A 16 -5.75 -9.32 9.69
C PHE A 16 -6.52 -10.61 10.01
N LEU A 17 -5.84 -11.75 10.12
CA LEU A 17 -6.47 -13.02 10.50
C LEU A 17 -6.97 -13.00 11.94
N GLU A 18 -6.21 -12.40 12.87
CA GLU A 18 -6.64 -12.21 14.25
C GLU A 18 -7.88 -11.33 14.35
N ALA A 19 -7.98 -10.27 13.54
CA ALA A 19 -9.18 -9.44 13.49
C ALA A 19 -10.41 -10.22 13.00
N ILE A 20 -10.24 -11.14 12.05
CA ILE A 20 -11.33 -12.02 11.58
C ILE A 20 -11.73 -13.04 12.64
N ILE A 21 -10.75 -13.70 13.27
CA ILE A 21 -11.01 -14.76 14.25
C ILE A 21 -11.69 -14.21 15.51
N ASN A 22 -11.36 -12.97 15.90
CA ASN A 22 -11.91 -12.32 17.08
C ASN A 22 -13.12 -11.42 16.78
N ALA A 23 -13.57 -11.35 15.52
CA ALA A 23 -14.77 -10.62 15.18
C ALA A 23 -16.00 -11.30 15.80
N ASP A 24 -16.84 -10.51 16.49
CA ASP A 24 -18.14 -10.97 16.98
C ASP A 24 -19.23 -10.82 15.90
N ASP A 25 -20.44 -11.28 16.21
CA ASP A 25 -21.58 -11.23 15.28
C ASP A 25 -22.03 -9.80 14.94
N ALA A 26 -21.60 -8.79 15.71
CA ALA A 26 -21.89 -7.38 15.44
C ALA A 26 -20.80 -6.70 14.60
N ALA A 27 -19.63 -7.34 14.43
CA ALA A 27 -18.52 -6.81 13.67
C ALA A 27 -18.91 -6.54 12.21
N THR A 28 -18.58 -5.36 11.72
CA THR A 28 -18.86 -4.94 10.36
C THR A 28 -17.62 -5.04 9.49
N VAL A 29 -17.84 -5.01 8.17
CA VAL A 29 -16.74 -4.87 7.20
C VAL A 29 -15.94 -3.57 7.44
N GLY A 30 -16.56 -2.54 8.02
CA GLY A 30 -15.90 -1.29 8.40
C GLY A 30 -14.84 -1.49 9.48
N ASP A 31 -15.09 -2.37 10.44
CA ASP A 31 -14.17 -2.67 11.55
C ASP A 31 -12.95 -3.48 11.09
N ILE A 32 -13.11 -4.27 10.03
CA ILE A 32 -12.05 -5.07 9.43
C ILE A 32 -11.22 -4.26 8.41
N ARG A 33 -11.81 -3.20 7.82
CA ARG A 33 -11.19 -2.38 6.76
C ARG A 33 -9.77 -1.89 7.07
N PRO A 34 -9.45 -1.40 8.30
CA PRO A 34 -8.11 -0.90 8.61
C PRO A 34 -7.02 -1.98 8.48
N PHE A 35 -7.33 -3.24 8.81
CA PHE A 35 -6.38 -4.36 8.71
C PHE A 35 -6.10 -4.74 7.25
N ILE A 36 -7.11 -4.60 6.39
CA ILE A 36 -6.95 -4.77 4.93
C ILE A 36 -6.04 -3.67 4.38
N ASP A 37 -6.28 -2.41 4.78
CA ASP A 37 -5.50 -1.27 4.31
C ASP A 37 -4.03 -1.36 4.78
N ASP A 38 -3.80 -1.79 6.03
CA ASP A 38 -2.48 -2.06 6.59
C ASP A 38 -1.73 -3.17 5.84
N LEU A 39 -2.43 -4.27 5.52
CA LEU A 39 -1.87 -5.37 4.75
C LEU A 39 -1.55 -4.91 3.31
N ASP A 40 -2.45 -4.17 2.67
CA ASP A 40 -2.25 -3.58 1.34
C ASP A 40 -1.08 -2.57 1.32
N ALA A 41 -0.80 -1.91 2.45
CA ALA A 41 0.29 -0.96 2.56
C ALA A 41 1.65 -1.65 2.59
N VAL A 42 1.78 -2.82 3.22
CA VAL A 42 3.04 -3.59 3.27
C VAL A 42 3.23 -4.50 2.07
N ARG A 43 2.14 -5.08 1.55
CA ARG A 43 2.17 -5.80 0.29
C ARG A 43 2.54 -4.80 -0.79
N PHE A 44 3.69 -5.00 -1.43
CA PHE A 44 4.04 -4.23 -2.61
C PHE A 44 2.96 -4.50 -3.66
N ASN A 45 1.93 -3.64 -3.71
CA ASN A 45 0.73 -3.88 -4.49
C ASN A 45 1.02 -3.54 -5.96
N ARG A 46 1.91 -4.33 -6.57
CA ARG A 46 2.35 -4.22 -7.95
C ARG A 46 1.16 -4.17 -8.89
N ASN A 47 0.08 -4.90 -8.60
CA ASN A 47 -1.12 -4.88 -9.42
C ASN A 47 -1.87 -3.55 -9.34
N LYS A 48 -2.05 -2.97 -8.14
CA LYS A 48 -2.67 -1.66 -7.96
C LYS A 48 -1.80 -0.54 -8.53
N ILE A 49 -0.49 -0.58 -8.30
CA ILE A 49 0.48 0.36 -8.86
C ILE A 49 0.51 0.24 -10.38
N ASN A 50 0.66 -0.96 -10.95
CA ASN A 50 0.65 -1.16 -12.40
C ASN A 50 -0.68 -0.73 -13.02
N ARG A 51 -1.81 -0.93 -12.33
CA ARG A 51 -3.13 -0.46 -12.79
C ARG A 51 -3.27 1.07 -12.70
N GLN A 52 -2.56 1.72 -11.79
CA GLN A 52 -2.53 3.19 -11.73
C GLN A 52 -1.56 3.77 -12.76
N LEU A 53 -0.37 3.17 -12.91
CA LEU A 53 0.60 3.52 -13.94
C LEU A 53 0.03 3.32 -15.35
N SER A 54 -0.75 2.25 -15.58
CA SER A 54 -1.39 2.01 -16.88
C SER A 54 -2.48 3.01 -17.25
N LYS A 55 -2.91 3.86 -16.30
CA LYS A 55 -3.88 4.94 -16.55
C LYS A 55 -3.21 6.28 -16.83
N LEU A 56 -1.92 6.38 -16.56
CA LEU A 56 -1.14 7.57 -16.86
C LEU A 56 -0.71 7.51 -18.32
N ASP A 57 -0.84 8.63 -19.01
CA ASP A 57 -0.16 8.84 -20.29
C ASP A 57 1.31 9.16 -20.00
N LEU A 58 2.14 8.11 -19.91
CA LEU A 58 3.55 8.24 -19.55
C LEU A 58 4.35 9.07 -20.56
N ASP A 59 3.81 9.30 -21.76
CA ASP A 59 4.39 10.15 -22.79
C ASP A 59 3.94 11.62 -22.66
N SER A 60 3.06 11.92 -21.69
CA SER A 60 2.61 13.27 -21.41
C SER A 60 3.72 14.08 -20.75
N PRO A 61 4.14 15.23 -21.32
CA PRO A 61 5.21 16.07 -20.74
C PRO A 61 4.85 16.65 -19.35
N GLY A 62 3.59 16.56 -18.91
CA GLY A 62 3.17 16.93 -17.56
C GLY A 62 3.49 15.90 -16.47
N LEU A 63 3.99 14.71 -16.84
CA LEU A 63 4.41 13.65 -15.91
C LEU A 63 5.92 13.56 -15.71
N GLU A 64 6.69 14.54 -16.21
CA GLU A 64 8.07 14.73 -15.75
C GLU A 64 8.03 14.91 -14.24
N LEU A 65 8.35 13.83 -13.52
CA LEU A 65 8.56 13.88 -12.08
C LEU A 65 9.61 14.96 -11.85
N GLU A 66 9.23 16.04 -11.19
CA GLU A 66 10.19 16.95 -10.57
C GLU A 66 11.01 16.09 -9.60
N VAL A 67 12.12 15.55 -10.10
CA VAL A 67 13.11 14.88 -9.27
C VAL A 67 13.78 16.00 -8.49
N ILE A 68 13.20 16.34 -7.34
CA ILE A 68 13.80 17.25 -6.38
C ILE A 68 15.04 16.52 -5.83
N TRP A 69 16.18 16.72 -6.48
CA TRP A 69 17.47 16.31 -5.95
C TRP A 69 17.77 17.19 -4.74
N PRO A 70 17.85 16.67 -3.51
CA PRO A 70 18.31 17.44 -2.38
C PRO A 70 19.84 17.50 -2.44
N GLY A 71 20.39 18.33 -3.33
CA GLY A 71 21.82 18.60 -3.31
C GLY A 71 22.46 18.97 -4.64
N ARG A 72 22.40 20.26 -4.99
CA ARG A 72 23.61 20.98 -5.44
C ARG A 72 23.44 22.46 -5.15
N ARG A 73 23.86 22.88 -3.95
CA ARG A 73 24.22 24.28 -3.75
C ARG A 73 25.60 24.51 -4.36
N ARG A 74 25.60 25.30 -5.42
CA ARG A 74 26.69 26.05 -6.07
C ARG A 74 27.93 25.28 -6.46
#